data_AF-A0AAV1QYB9-F1
#
_entry.id   AF-A0AAV1QYB9-F1
#
_cell.length_a   1.000
_cell.length_b   1.000
_cell.length_c   1.000
_cell.angle_alpha   90.00
_cell.angle_beta   90.00
_cell.angle_gamma   90.00
#
_symmetry.space_group_name_H-M   'P 1'
#
loop_
_entity.id
_entity.type
_entity.pdbx_description
1 polymer ?
#
loop_
_entity_poly.entity_id
_entity_poly.type
_entity_poly.pdbx_seq_one_letter_code
_entity_poly.pdbx_strand_id
1 'polypeptide(L)'
;MFPNHMPNPEDKTAMALSRAAVLENSADLGIVFDTDVDRSGVVGKEGNPINGDRLIALMSAIVFREHPGTTIVTDARTSMGLTRFITDRGGQHCLYRVGYRNVIDKGVQLNKDDIESHLMMETSRHGALKENYFIDDGAYMVVKIIIEMVRMKLDESEEGIGSLIKDLEELLESVELRMKIISEPRSAKARGIEVIETL
;
A
#
# COMPACT_ATOMS: atom_id res chain seq x y z
N MET A 1 -16.02 -16.92 14.19
CA MET A 1 -16.73 -15.62 14.24
C MET A 1 -15.81 -14.64 14.93
N PHE A 2 -15.55 -13.47 14.33
CA PHE A 2 -14.73 -12.42 14.95
C PHE A 2 -15.66 -11.46 15.71
N PRO A 3 -15.55 -11.34 17.04
CA PRO A 3 -16.57 -10.68 17.86
C PRO A 3 -16.60 -9.15 17.74
N ASN A 4 -15.51 -8.53 17.27
CA ASN A 4 -15.37 -7.08 17.21
C ASN A 4 -15.57 -6.56 15.77
N HIS A 5 -14.66 -6.95 14.88
CA HIS A 5 -14.67 -6.61 13.46
C HIS A 5 -13.94 -7.70 12.70
N MET A 6 -14.03 -7.69 11.37
CA MET A 6 -13.20 -8.56 10.54
C MET A 6 -11.73 -8.11 10.68
N PRO A 7 -10.78 -9.02 10.96
CA PRO A 7 -9.35 -8.71 10.97
C PRO A 7 -8.90 -8.48 9.53
N ASN A 8 -9.07 -7.25 9.06
CA ASN A 8 -8.69 -6.84 7.72
C ASN A 8 -8.38 -5.33 7.75
N PRO A 9 -7.19 -4.88 7.32
CA PRO A 9 -6.85 -3.46 7.24
C PRO A 9 -7.60 -2.67 6.15
N GLU A 10 -8.49 -3.33 5.39
CA GLU A 10 -9.48 -2.71 4.51
C GLU A 10 -10.85 -2.51 5.18
N ASP A 11 -11.09 -3.15 6.32
CA ASP A 11 -12.35 -3.02 7.03
C ASP A 11 -12.49 -1.62 7.64
N LYS A 12 -13.57 -0.93 7.26
CA LYS A 12 -13.83 0.45 7.69
C LYS A 12 -14.00 0.55 9.20
N THR A 13 -14.56 -0.49 9.85
CA THR A 13 -14.77 -0.52 11.30
C THR A 13 -13.43 -0.68 12.01
N ALA A 14 -12.60 -1.62 11.57
CA ALA A 14 -11.25 -1.85 12.11
C ALA A 14 -10.39 -0.57 12.06
N MET A 15 -10.39 0.11 10.91
CA MET A 15 -9.64 1.36 10.73
C MET A 15 -10.23 2.51 11.58
N ALA A 16 -11.56 2.61 11.68
CA ALA A 16 -12.20 3.65 12.49
C ALA A 16 -11.92 3.48 14.00
N LEU A 17 -11.97 2.24 14.51
CA LEU A 17 -11.63 1.93 15.89
C LEU A 17 -10.15 2.21 16.18
N SER A 18 -9.26 1.85 15.25
CA SER A 18 -7.83 2.12 15.39
C SER A 18 -7.53 3.61 15.37
N ARG A 19 -8.23 4.39 14.53
CA ARG A 19 -8.18 5.85 14.56
C ARG A 19 -8.65 6.42 15.89
N ALA A 20 -9.78 5.94 16.43
CA ALA A 20 -10.28 6.40 17.71
C ALA A 20 -9.25 6.17 18.82
N ALA A 21 -8.67 4.96 18.88
CA ALA A 21 -7.65 4.62 19.86
C ALA A 21 -6.40 5.51 19.75
N VAL A 22 -5.93 5.82 18.53
CA VAL A 22 -4.80 6.74 18.33
C VAL A 22 -5.09 8.12 18.91
N LEU A 23 -6.26 8.69 18.59
CA LEU A 23 -6.64 10.03 19.04
C LEU A 23 -6.89 10.08 20.56
N GLU A 24 -7.57 9.08 21.12
CA GLU A 24 -7.88 9.01 22.55
C GLU A 24 -6.62 8.87 23.41
N ASN A 25 -5.61 8.17 22.92
CA ASN A 25 -4.36 7.92 23.66
C ASN A 25 -3.22 8.86 23.27
N SER A 26 -3.45 9.80 22.34
CA SER A 26 -2.38 10.65 21.76
C SER A 26 -1.19 9.80 21.26
N ALA A 27 -1.49 8.66 20.65
CA ALA A 27 -0.48 7.74 20.16
C ALA A 27 0.19 8.27 18.89
N ASP A 28 1.47 7.96 18.69
CA ASP A 28 2.21 8.36 17.49
C ASP A 28 1.78 7.58 16.23
N LEU A 29 1.31 6.33 16.43
CA LEU A 29 1.01 5.39 15.35
C LEU A 29 -0.02 4.36 15.81
N GLY A 30 -1.01 4.10 14.96
CA GLY A 30 -1.92 2.96 15.05
C GLY A 30 -1.60 1.94 13.97
N ILE A 31 -1.75 0.65 14.28
CA ILE A 31 -1.44 -0.47 13.37
C ILE A 31 -2.62 -1.44 13.36
N VAL A 32 -2.98 -1.92 12.17
CA VAL A 32 -4.01 -2.93 11.94
C VAL A 32 -3.42 -4.03 11.07
N PHE A 33 -3.61 -5.28 11.46
CA PHE A 33 -3.25 -6.45 10.68
C PHE A 33 -4.50 -7.21 10.24
N ASP A 34 -4.32 -8.09 9.26
CA ASP A 34 -5.27 -9.16 9.02
C ASP A 34 -4.96 -10.41 9.87
N THR A 35 -5.56 -11.56 9.54
CA THR A 35 -5.58 -12.72 10.45
C THR A 35 -4.21 -13.40 10.56
N ASP A 36 -3.49 -13.46 9.46
CA ASP A 36 -2.20 -14.11 9.28
C ASP A 36 -1.04 -13.11 9.16
N VAL A 37 -1.33 -11.80 9.27
CA VAL A 37 -0.34 -10.73 9.47
C VAL A 37 0.52 -10.47 8.21
N ASP A 38 0.11 -10.97 7.05
CA ASP A 38 0.76 -10.69 5.77
C ASP A 38 0.38 -9.30 5.23
N ARG A 39 -0.74 -8.73 5.69
CA ARG A 39 -1.17 -7.38 5.34
C ARG A 39 -1.25 -6.48 6.55
N SER A 40 -0.91 -5.21 6.32
CA SER A 40 -0.98 -4.17 7.34
C SER A 40 -1.63 -2.88 6.84
N GLY A 41 -2.22 -2.15 7.77
CA GLY A 41 -2.69 -0.78 7.61
C GLY A 41 -2.22 0.05 8.78
N VAL A 42 -1.92 1.33 8.56
CA VAL A 42 -1.45 2.20 9.62
C VAL A 42 -2.29 3.47 9.71
N VAL A 43 -2.33 4.05 10.91
CA VAL A 43 -3.00 5.32 11.20
C VAL A 43 -1.96 6.25 11.79
N GLY A 44 -1.73 7.39 11.17
CA GLY A 44 -0.80 8.40 11.68
C GLY A 44 -1.35 9.09 12.94
N LYS A 45 -0.48 9.78 13.68
CA LYS A 45 -0.81 10.46 14.94
C LYS A 45 -2.00 11.43 14.88
N GLU A 46 -2.24 12.08 13.73
CA GLU A 46 -3.42 12.95 13.56
C GLU A 46 -4.72 12.16 13.28
N GLY A 47 -4.68 10.83 13.36
CA GLY A 47 -5.81 9.94 13.07
C GLY A 47 -6.05 9.72 11.58
N ASN A 48 -5.11 10.10 10.71
CA ASN A 48 -5.23 9.91 9.27
C ASN A 48 -4.88 8.46 8.89
N PRO A 49 -5.80 7.71 8.23
CA PRO A 49 -5.50 6.38 7.74
C PRO A 49 -4.54 6.44 6.55
N ILE A 50 -3.48 5.64 6.60
CA ILE A 50 -2.49 5.49 5.54
C ILE A 50 -2.67 4.09 4.94
N ASN A 51 -3.32 4.04 3.79
CA ASN A 51 -3.70 2.83 3.09
C ASN A 51 -3.67 2.99 1.57
N GLY A 52 -3.71 1.88 0.84
CA GLY A 52 -3.64 1.88 -0.63
C GLY A 52 -2.41 2.65 -1.11
N ASP A 53 -2.62 3.57 -2.04
CA ASP A 53 -1.56 4.46 -2.57
C ASP A 53 -0.77 5.19 -1.48
N ARG A 54 -1.40 5.63 -0.39
CA ARG A 54 -0.69 6.31 0.71
C ARG A 54 0.33 5.39 1.39
N LEU A 55 0.00 4.12 1.56
CA LEU A 55 0.89 3.16 2.18
C LEU A 55 2.04 2.80 1.24
N ILE A 56 1.76 2.65 -0.06
CA ILE A 56 2.81 2.43 -1.06
C ILE A 56 3.74 3.65 -1.14
N ALA A 57 3.20 4.87 -1.14
CA ALA A 57 3.97 6.10 -1.14
C ALA A 57 4.87 6.20 0.11
N LEU A 58 4.33 5.90 1.28
CA LEU A 58 5.08 5.89 2.54
C LEU A 58 6.23 4.89 2.48
N MET A 59 5.95 3.64 2.09
CA MET A 59 6.98 2.61 1.96
C MET A 59 8.02 2.96 0.90
N SER A 60 7.61 3.57 -0.21
CA SER A 60 8.54 4.05 -1.25
C SER A 60 9.47 5.13 -0.70
N ALA A 61 8.94 6.10 0.05
CA ALA A 61 9.74 7.15 0.69
C ALA A 61 10.76 6.57 1.68
N ILE A 62 10.37 5.56 2.47
CA ILE A 62 11.27 4.84 3.39
C ILE A 62 12.37 4.13 2.61
N VAL A 63 12.01 3.37 1.57
CA VAL A 63 12.96 2.59 0.76
C VAL A 63 13.93 3.49 0.00
N PHE A 64 13.51 4.66 -0.49
CA PHE A 64 14.39 5.59 -1.20
C PHE A 64 15.51 6.17 -0.34
N ARG A 65 15.38 6.17 0.99
CA ARG A 65 16.48 6.58 1.88
C ARG A 65 17.67 5.62 1.81
N GLU A 66 17.40 4.34 1.62
CA GLU A 66 18.39 3.27 1.62
C GLU A 66 18.79 2.87 0.19
N HIS A 67 17.84 2.97 -0.75
CA HIS A 67 18.00 2.61 -2.15
C HIS A 67 17.47 3.70 -3.09
N PRO A 68 18.18 4.84 -3.20
CA PRO A 68 17.79 5.92 -4.11
C PRO A 68 17.66 5.42 -5.56
N GLY A 69 16.60 5.82 -6.24
CA GLY A 69 16.39 5.48 -7.66
C GLY A 69 15.89 4.05 -7.93
N THR A 70 15.62 3.25 -6.90
CA THR A 70 15.08 1.89 -7.07
C THR A 70 13.73 1.89 -7.81
N THR A 71 13.45 0.77 -8.46
CA THR A 71 12.15 0.50 -9.05
C THR A 71 11.17 0.03 -7.99
N ILE A 72 9.99 0.65 -7.96
CA ILE A 72 8.85 0.22 -7.14
C ILE A 72 7.88 -0.52 -8.07
N VAL A 73 7.58 -1.77 -7.75
CA VAL A 73 6.61 -2.57 -8.52
C VAL A 73 5.27 -2.54 -7.83
N THR A 74 4.22 -2.20 -8.56
CA THR A 74 2.86 -2.15 -8.03
C THR A 74 1.87 -2.79 -8.98
N ASP A 75 0.64 -2.98 -8.50
CA ASP A 75 -0.44 -3.43 -9.35
C ASP A 75 -1.09 -2.28 -10.13
N ALA A 76 -1.69 -2.61 -11.27
CA ALA A 76 -2.27 -1.62 -12.20
C ALA A 76 -3.46 -0.79 -11.66
N ARG A 77 -3.87 -0.97 -10.38
CA ARG A 77 -4.93 -0.17 -9.74
C ARG A 77 -4.44 1.16 -9.14
N THR A 78 -3.12 1.33 -8.96
CA THR A 78 -2.56 2.55 -8.36
C THR A 78 -2.84 3.79 -9.20
N SER A 79 -2.95 4.95 -8.54
CA SER A 79 -3.21 6.21 -9.23
C SER A 79 -2.01 6.74 -10.03
N MET A 80 -2.30 7.68 -10.93
CA MET A 80 -1.28 8.50 -11.57
C MET A 80 -0.53 9.37 -10.55
N GLY A 81 -1.19 9.80 -9.47
CA GLY A 81 -0.58 10.57 -8.39
C GLY A 81 0.55 9.81 -7.72
N LEU A 82 0.35 8.52 -7.45
CA LEU A 82 1.42 7.65 -6.93
C LEU A 82 2.59 7.51 -7.92
N THR A 83 2.29 7.38 -9.22
CA THR A 83 3.34 7.30 -10.26
C THR A 83 4.19 8.58 -10.27
N ARG A 84 3.56 9.75 -10.22
CA ARG A 84 4.25 11.05 -10.12
C ARG A 84 5.08 11.13 -8.84
N PHE A 85 4.48 10.80 -7.69
CA PHE A 85 5.17 10.78 -6.40
C PHE A 85 6.46 9.96 -6.41
N ILE A 86 6.44 8.75 -7.00
CA ILE A 86 7.59 7.86 -7.13
C ILE A 86 8.66 8.45 -8.07
N THR A 87 8.23 8.92 -9.24
CA THR A 87 9.15 9.40 -10.29
C THR A 87 9.77 10.76 -9.97
N ASP A 88 9.03 11.67 -9.34
CA ASP A 88 9.52 12.98 -8.88
C ASP A 88 10.57 12.84 -7.77
N ARG A 89 10.60 11.70 -7.06
CA ARG A 89 11.64 11.33 -6.08
C ARG A 89 12.83 10.59 -6.69
N GLY A 90 12.91 10.53 -8.02
CA GLY A 90 13.97 9.87 -8.76
C GLY A 90 13.84 8.35 -8.87
N GLY A 91 12.80 7.75 -8.31
CA GLY A 91 12.50 6.33 -8.46
C GLY A 91 11.90 5.98 -9.82
N GLN A 92 11.77 4.68 -10.08
CA GLN A 92 11.05 4.17 -11.25
C GLN A 92 9.78 3.45 -10.81
N HIS A 93 8.68 3.62 -11.55
CA HIS A 93 7.42 2.93 -11.23
C HIS A 93 7.12 1.85 -12.27
N CYS A 94 7.03 0.59 -11.83
CA CYS A 94 6.69 -0.55 -12.67
C CYS A 94 5.27 -1.03 -12.35
N LEU A 95 4.30 -0.61 -13.16
CA LEU A 95 2.93 -1.12 -13.10
C LEU A 95 2.88 -2.55 -13.65
N TYR A 96 2.22 -3.44 -12.92
CA TYR A 96 2.08 -4.83 -13.30
C TYR A 96 0.68 -5.38 -13.07
N ARG A 97 0.41 -6.59 -13.58
CA ARG A 97 -0.89 -7.24 -13.47
C ARG A 97 -1.25 -7.48 -11.99
N VAL A 98 -2.53 -7.27 -11.66
CA VAL A 98 -3.08 -7.45 -10.30
C VAL A 98 -2.83 -8.86 -9.77
N GLY A 99 -2.59 -8.96 -8.47
CA GLY A 99 -2.33 -10.16 -7.69
C GLY A 99 -0.94 -10.08 -7.04
N TYR A 100 -0.87 -10.15 -5.71
CA TYR A 100 0.36 -9.91 -4.93
C TYR A 100 1.54 -10.73 -5.44
N ARG A 101 1.31 -12.02 -5.72
CA ARG A 101 2.33 -12.91 -6.25
C ARG A 101 2.86 -12.47 -7.60
N ASN A 102 2.01 -11.91 -8.48
CA ASN A 102 2.45 -11.37 -9.76
C ASN A 102 3.37 -10.17 -9.58
N VAL A 103 3.02 -9.27 -8.66
CA VAL A 103 3.80 -8.07 -8.33
C VAL A 103 5.15 -8.45 -7.71
N ILE A 104 5.15 -9.42 -6.79
CA ILE A 104 6.37 -9.95 -6.17
C ILE A 104 7.26 -10.66 -7.19
N ASP A 105 6.70 -11.60 -7.96
CA ASP A 105 7.44 -12.35 -9.00
C ASP A 105 8.04 -11.40 -10.03
N LYS A 106 7.36 -10.29 -10.35
CA LYS A 106 7.88 -9.26 -11.25
C LYS A 106 9.08 -8.53 -10.63
N GLY A 107 9.03 -8.14 -9.36
CA GLY A 107 10.20 -7.56 -8.69
C GLY A 107 11.38 -8.52 -8.59
N VAL A 108 11.12 -9.80 -8.33
CA VAL A 108 12.16 -10.86 -8.36
C VAL A 108 12.77 -10.95 -9.75
N GLN A 109 11.94 -10.95 -10.80
CA GLN A 109 12.40 -11.00 -12.18
C GLN A 109 13.25 -9.77 -12.54
N LEU A 110 12.80 -8.55 -12.19
CA LEU A 110 13.56 -7.32 -12.44
C LEU A 110 14.95 -7.38 -11.80
N ASN A 111 15.05 -7.83 -10.56
CA ASN A 111 16.35 -7.98 -9.89
C ASN A 111 17.25 -9.04 -10.54
N LYS A 112 16.69 -10.09 -11.15
CA LYS A 112 17.47 -11.06 -11.94
C LYS A 112 17.95 -10.47 -13.27
N ASP A 113 17.22 -9.49 -13.79
CA ASP A 113 17.55 -8.76 -15.02
C ASP A 113 18.41 -7.50 -14.74
N ASP A 114 19.07 -7.45 -13.58
CA ASP A 114 19.90 -6.32 -13.11
C ASP A 114 19.18 -4.97 -13.00
N ILE A 115 17.84 -4.99 -12.89
CA ILE A 115 17.02 -3.82 -12.60
C ILE A 115 16.69 -3.82 -11.10
N GLU A 116 17.30 -2.88 -10.37
CA GLU A 116 17.14 -2.79 -8.93
C GLU A 116 15.68 -2.46 -8.56
N SER A 117 15.06 -3.37 -7.80
CA SER A 117 13.68 -3.26 -7.33
C SER A 117 13.59 -3.71 -5.88
N HIS A 118 13.36 -2.79 -4.96
CA HIS A 118 13.40 -3.09 -3.52
C HIS A 118 12.04 -3.23 -2.86
N LEU A 119 10.99 -2.67 -3.47
CA LEU A 119 9.62 -2.73 -2.97
C LEU A 119 8.69 -3.26 -4.06
N MET A 120 7.89 -4.25 -3.69
CA MET A 120 6.79 -4.75 -4.50
C MET A 120 5.53 -4.73 -3.65
N MET A 121 4.53 -3.94 -4.01
CA MET A 121 3.37 -3.71 -3.15
C MET A 121 2.09 -3.47 -3.93
N GLU A 122 1.00 -4.03 -3.45
CA GLU A 122 -0.33 -3.80 -4.02
C GLU A 122 -1.15 -2.78 -3.22
N THR A 123 -2.13 -2.17 -3.89
CA THR A 123 -3.19 -1.38 -3.25
C THR A 123 -3.99 -2.16 -2.19
N SER A 124 -4.05 -3.49 -2.32
CA SER A 124 -4.60 -4.44 -1.33
C SER A 124 -3.72 -4.68 -0.09
N ARG A 125 -2.58 -3.96 0.02
CA ARG A 125 -1.65 -3.97 1.16
C ARG A 125 -0.80 -5.23 1.34
N HIS A 126 -0.84 -6.15 0.38
CA HIS A 126 0.21 -7.15 0.25
C HIS A 126 1.48 -6.46 -0.22
N GLY A 127 2.61 -6.78 0.37
CA GLY A 127 3.87 -6.12 0.08
C GLY A 127 5.08 -6.91 0.54
N ALA A 128 6.10 -6.89 -0.29
CA ALA A 128 7.37 -7.56 -0.04
C ALA A 128 8.53 -6.61 -0.28
N LEU A 129 9.57 -6.78 0.53
CA LEU A 129 10.85 -6.10 0.35
C LEU A 129 11.93 -7.10 -0.08
N LYS A 130 12.85 -6.64 -0.93
CA LYS A 130 14.02 -7.43 -1.37
C LYS A 130 14.87 -7.90 -0.20
N GLU A 131 15.12 -7.02 0.77
CA GLU A 131 15.86 -7.34 1.99
C GLU A 131 15.17 -8.39 2.88
N ASN A 132 13.84 -8.51 2.79
CA ASN A 132 13.06 -9.55 3.46
C ASN A 132 12.77 -10.73 2.54
N TYR A 133 13.73 -11.09 1.69
CA TYR A 133 13.68 -12.26 0.80
C TYR A 133 12.46 -12.32 -0.12
N PHE A 134 11.89 -11.16 -0.47
CA PHE A 134 10.69 -11.05 -1.29
C PHE A 134 9.45 -11.76 -0.69
N ILE A 135 9.42 -11.92 0.63
CA ILE A 135 8.29 -12.48 1.37
C ILE A 135 7.24 -11.39 1.57
N ASP A 136 5.98 -11.75 1.33
CA ASP A 136 4.82 -10.93 1.67
C ASP A 136 4.65 -10.89 3.19
N ASP A 137 4.92 -9.75 3.80
CA ASP A 137 5.09 -9.65 5.25
C ASP A 137 4.64 -8.27 5.78
N GLY A 138 3.39 -8.24 6.23
CA GLY A 138 2.76 -7.07 6.82
C GLY A 138 3.46 -6.59 8.08
N ALA A 139 3.95 -7.52 8.90
CA ALA A 139 4.69 -7.20 10.12
C ALA A 139 6.02 -6.51 9.79
N TYR A 140 6.77 -7.03 8.81
CA TYR A 140 8.03 -6.44 8.39
C TYR A 140 7.83 -5.02 7.83
N MET A 141 6.79 -4.80 7.02
CA MET A 141 6.41 -3.46 6.54
C MET A 141 6.17 -2.49 7.71
N VAL A 142 5.44 -2.92 8.74
CA VAL A 142 5.20 -2.13 9.95
C VAL A 142 6.49 -1.83 10.71
N VAL A 143 7.41 -2.80 10.81
CA VAL A 143 8.72 -2.58 11.43
C VAL A 143 9.51 -1.49 10.70
N LYS A 144 9.53 -1.48 9.36
CA LYS A 144 10.17 -0.41 8.58
C LYS A 144 9.55 0.97 8.88
N ILE A 145 8.22 1.03 9.02
CA ILE A 145 7.50 2.27 9.38
C ILE A 145 7.86 2.73 10.80
N ILE A 146 7.92 1.82 11.78
CA ILE A 146 8.30 2.14 13.16
C ILE A 146 9.75 2.64 13.21
N ILE A 147 10.67 1.98 12.48
CA ILE A 147 12.07 2.41 12.38
C ILE A 147 12.14 3.84 11.84
N GLU A 148 11.40 4.14 10.77
CA GLU A 148 11.40 5.50 10.21
C GLU A 148 10.78 6.52 11.19
N MET A 149 9.68 6.18 11.86
CA MET A 149 9.10 7.02 12.89
C MET A 149 10.10 7.34 14.02
N VAL A 150 10.87 6.34 14.47
CA VAL A 150 11.91 6.53 15.48
C VAL A 150 13.06 7.38 14.95
N ARG A 151 13.52 7.16 13.70
CA ARG A 151 14.54 8.01 13.06
C ARG A 151 14.10 9.47 13.01
N MET A 152 12.86 9.74 12.60
CA MET A 152 12.30 11.10 12.59
C MET A 152 12.32 11.75 13.98
N LYS A 153 11.99 10.99 15.05
CA LYS A 153 12.07 11.50 16.42
C LYS A 153 13.51 11.79 16.87
N LEU A 154 14.46 10.94 16.47
CA LEU A 154 15.88 11.15 16.77
C LEU A 154 16.44 12.37 16.03
N ASP A 155 15.89 12.70 14.87
CA ASP A 155 16.19 13.92 14.10
C ASP A 155 15.39 15.14 14.61
N GLU A 156 14.82 15.07 15.81
CA GLU A 156 14.02 16.14 16.46
C GLU A 156 12.81 16.62 15.63
N SER A 157 12.28 15.76 14.75
CA SER A 157 11.04 16.06 14.01
C SER A 157 9.82 15.89 14.89
N GLU A 158 9.04 16.96 15.00
CA GLU A 158 7.71 16.95 15.61
C GLU A 158 6.62 16.48 14.63
N GLU A 159 6.96 16.11 13.40
CA GLU A 159 5.97 15.64 12.42
C GLU A 159 5.73 14.12 12.50
N GLY A 160 4.52 13.66 12.17
CA GLY A 160 4.24 12.22 12.07
C GLY A 160 4.71 11.65 10.73
N ILE A 161 4.73 10.31 10.61
CA ILE A 161 5.08 9.60 9.35
C ILE A 161 4.28 10.06 8.12
N GLY A 162 3.07 10.59 8.32
CA GLY A 162 2.25 11.16 7.24
C GLY A 162 2.90 12.36 6.54
N SER A 163 3.87 13.02 7.19
CA SER A 163 4.66 14.09 6.56
C SER A 163 5.45 13.65 5.34
N LEU A 164 5.89 12.38 5.29
CA LEU A 164 6.69 11.83 4.21
C LEU A 164 5.93 11.73 2.88
N ILE A 165 4.60 11.83 2.94
CA ILE A 165 3.69 11.66 1.80
C ILE A 165 2.80 12.89 1.58
N LYS A 166 3.13 14.06 2.15
CA LYS A 166 2.30 15.29 2.06
C LYS A 166 2.07 15.81 0.63
N ASP A 167 3.00 15.54 -0.25
CA ASP A 167 2.99 15.91 -1.67
C ASP A 167 2.49 14.78 -2.58
N LEU A 168 2.00 13.66 -2.00
CA LEU A 168 1.25 12.68 -2.76
C LEU A 168 -0.04 13.33 -3.27
N GLU A 169 -0.17 13.42 -4.59
CA GLU A 169 -1.40 13.90 -5.21
C GLU A 169 -2.50 12.84 -5.06
N GLU A 170 -3.60 13.24 -4.44
CA GLU A 170 -4.74 12.36 -4.20
C GLU A 170 -5.84 12.58 -5.23
N LEU A 171 -6.51 11.49 -5.60
CA LEU A 171 -7.70 11.58 -6.44
C LEU A 171 -8.81 12.30 -5.67
N LEU A 172 -9.47 13.26 -6.33
CA LEU A 172 -10.62 13.97 -5.75
C LEU A 172 -11.74 12.99 -5.37
N GLU A 173 -11.94 11.97 -6.20
CA GLU A 173 -12.94 10.94 -6.00
C GLU A 173 -12.38 9.58 -6.44
N SER A 174 -12.74 8.52 -5.71
CA SER A 174 -12.40 7.14 -6.06
C SER A 174 -13.51 6.21 -5.58
N VAL A 175 -13.93 5.31 -6.46
CA VAL A 175 -14.96 4.30 -6.17
C VAL A 175 -14.55 2.95 -6.75
N GLU A 176 -14.56 1.91 -5.93
CA GLU A 176 -14.43 0.54 -6.39
C GLU A 176 -15.81 -0.03 -6.69
N LEU A 177 -16.05 -0.42 -7.95
CA LEU A 177 -17.29 -1.04 -8.39
C LEU A 177 -17.05 -2.53 -8.67
N ARG A 178 -17.78 -3.40 -7.96
CA ARG A 178 -17.76 -4.85 -8.18
C ARG A 178 -19.02 -5.27 -8.94
N MET A 179 -18.89 -5.44 -10.26
CA MET A 179 -19.99 -5.82 -11.13
C MET A 179 -20.03 -7.34 -11.33
N LYS A 180 -21.22 -7.94 -11.16
CA LYS A 180 -21.41 -9.37 -11.41
C LYS A 180 -21.65 -9.59 -12.89
N ILE A 181 -20.69 -10.22 -13.57
CA ILE A 181 -20.85 -10.67 -14.96
C ILE A 181 -21.38 -12.11 -14.92
N ILE A 182 -22.66 -12.28 -15.24
CA ILE A 182 -23.30 -13.60 -15.34
C ILE A 182 -23.37 -13.97 -16.82
N SER A 183 -22.46 -14.85 -17.26
CA SER A 183 -22.44 -15.37 -18.63
C SER A 183 -21.68 -16.69 -18.69
N GLU A 184 -21.76 -17.39 -19.83
CA GLU A 184 -20.78 -18.44 -20.14
C GLU A 184 -19.36 -17.84 -20.24
N PRO A 185 -18.29 -18.59 -19.89
CA PRO A 185 -16.92 -18.08 -19.89
C PRO A 185 -16.48 -17.49 -21.24
N ARG A 186 -16.89 -18.11 -22.36
CA ARG A 186 -16.59 -17.63 -23.71
C ARG A 186 -17.18 -16.26 -24.04
N SER A 187 -18.25 -15.88 -23.35
CA SER A 187 -18.98 -14.62 -23.59
C SER A 187 -18.70 -13.56 -22.52
N ALA A 188 -17.87 -13.88 -21.51
CA ALA A 188 -17.63 -13.00 -20.35
C ALA A 188 -17.06 -11.64 -20.74
N LYS A 189 -16.18 -11.58 -21.74
CA LYS A 189 -15.61 -10.32 -22.22
C LYS A 189 -16.67 -9.41 -22.86
N ALA A 190 -17.47 -9.96 -23.79
CA ALA A 190 -18.53 -9.22 -24.45
C ALA A 190 -19.58 -8.74 -23.44
N ARG A 191 -20.02 -9.64 -22.55
CA ARG A 191 -20.98 -9.29 -21.50
C ARG A 191 -20.44 -8.26 -20.52
N GLY A 192 -19.15 -8.31 -20.20
CA GLY A 192 -18.49 -7.32 -19.34
C GLY A 192 -18.50 -5.92 -19.94
N ILE A 193 -18.24 -5.79 -21.24
CA ILE A 193 -18.31 -4.50 -21.95
C ILE A 193 -19.74 -3.95 -21.88
N GLU A 194 -20.76 -4.77 -22.18
CA GLU A 194 -22.16 -4.35 -22.09
C GLU A 194 -22.53 -3.84 -20.69
N VAL A 195 -22.12 -4.55 -19.64
CA VAL A 195 -22.41 -4.14 -18.25
C VAL A 195 -21.78 -2.78 -17.92
N ILE A 196 -20.56 -2.52 -18.41
CA ILE A 196 -19.85 -1.25 -18.20
C ILE A 196 -20.56 -0.11 -18.96
N GLU A 197 -20.99 -0.34 -20.20
CA GLU A 197 -21.66 0.69 -21.02
C GLU A 197 -23.06 1.06 -20.53
N THR A 198 -23.70 0.19 -19.73
CA THR A 198 -25.04 0.43 -19.16
C THR A 198 -25.06 1.13 -17.80
N LEU A 199 -23.91 1.63 -17.34
CA LEU A 199 -23.79 2.48 -16.13
C LEU A 199 -24.30 3.90 -16.38
#